data_AF-A0A3C0W5M6-F1
#
_entry.id   AF-A0A3C0W5M6-F1
#
_cell.length_a   1.000
_cell.length_b   1.000
_cell.length_c   1.000
_cell.angle_alpha   90.00
_cell.angle_beta   90.00
_cell.angle_gamma   90.00
#
_symmetry.space_group_name_H-M   'P 1'
#
loop_
_entity.id
_entity.type
_entity.pdbx_description
1 polymer ?
#
loop_
_entity_poly.entity_id
_entity_poly.type
_entity_poly.pdbx_seq_one_letter_code
_entity_poly.pdbx_strand_id
1 'polypeptide(L)'
;MRGARDYKDLPRLDGARIRAWRQLSVAEITLPTAAVAEGAASEDAHRIQGQINHLDYVVRPALAPIDMARHYEDALREGGYETVFACTGIARCGSGMSALILLSDTVAPAGFADGVFNDQLRVIVARKGSTWVLLHMTRGPDRSLVYQAVIEGARELD
;
A
#
# COMPACT_ATOMS: atom_id res chain seq x y z
N MET A 1 6.65 9.36 -16.32
CA MET A 1 5.30 9.92 -16.59
C MET A 1 5.29 11.39 -16.23
N ARG A 2 4.63 12.21 -17.05
CA ARG A 2 4.49 13.65 -16.78
C ARG A 2 3.49 13.84 -15.64
N GLY A 3 3.84 14.62 -14.61
CA GLY A 3 2.96 14.96 -13.49
C GLY A 3 3.01 14.04 -12.27
N ALA A 4 3.53 12.81 -12.41
CA ALA A 4 3.68 11.88 -11.29
C ALA A 4 4.70 12.41 -10.25
N ARG A 5 4.29 12.43 -8.97
CA ARG A 5 5.10 12.88 -7.84
C ARG A 5 4.83 12.02 -6.62
N ASP A 6 5.79 11.97 -5.72
CA ASP A 6 5.59 11.32 -4.42
C ASP A 6 4.53 12.09 -3.63
N TYR A 7 3.84 11.37 -2.74
CA TYR A 7 3.02 12.04 -1.75
C TYR A 7 3.94 12.80 -0.77
N LYS A 8 3.59 14.05 -0.45
CA LYS A 8 4.46 14.98 0.28
C LYS A 8 4.99 14.43 1.62
N ASP A 9 4.20 13.60 2.30
CA ASP A 9 4.52 13.03 3.61
C ASP A 9 5.17 11.63 3.49
N LEU A 10 5.24 11.08 2.28
CA LEU A 10 5.71 9.71 2.00
C LEU A 10 6.67 9.73 0.81
N PRO A 11 7.89 10.27 0.99
CA PRO A 11 8.90 10.21 -0.05
C PRO A 11 9.20 8.76 -0.41
N ARG A 12 9.53 8.51 -1.69
CA ARG A 12 9.97 7.18 -2.13
C ARG A 12 11.32 6.81 -1.51
N LEU A 13 11.63 5.52 -1.49
CA LEU A 13 12.97 5.00 -1.17
C LEU A 13 14.03 5.54 -2.13
N ASP A 14 15.26 5.69 -1.65
CA ASP A 14 16.40 6.02 -2.52
C ASP A 14 16.56 5.00 -3.65
N GLY A 15 16.75 5.49 -4.87
CA GLY A 15 16.83 4.66 -6.08
C GLY A 15 15.49 4.12 -6.59
N ALA A 16 14.37 4.38 -5.90
CA ALA A 16 13.05 4.03 -6.40
C ALA A 16 12.63 4.90 -7.59
N ARG A 17 11.93 4.29 -8.55
CA ARG A 17 11.29 5.00 -9.67
C ARG A 17 9.79 4.78 -9.63
N ILE A 18 9.02 5.84 -9.89
CA ILE A 18 7.58 5.71 -10.14
C ILE A 18 7.40 4.95 -11.46
N ARG A 19 6.80 3.77 -11.38
CA ARG A 19 6.42 2.95 -12.54
C ARG A 19 4.98 3.24 -12.98
N ALA A 20 4.05 3.44 -12.04
CA ALA A 20 2.70 3.95 -12.34
C ALA A 20 2.23 4.98 -11.32
N TRP A 21 1.33 5.85 -11.76
CA TRP A 21 0.68 6.86 -10.95
C TRP A 21 -0.74 7.10 -11.47
N ARG A 22 -1.71 7.22 -10.55
CA ARG A 22 -3.09 7.57 -10.86
C ARG A 22 -3.71 8.34 -9.70
N GLN A 23 -4.39 9.43 -10.00
CA GLN A 23 -5.17 10.18 -9.02
C GLN A 23 -6.66 10.13 -9.40
N LEU A 24 -7.52 9.91 -8.42
CA LEU A 24 -8.98 9.88 -8.52
C LEU A 24 -9.57 10.92 -7.58
N SER A 25 -10.52 11.72 -8.07
CA SER A 25 -11.11 12.83 -7.30
C SER A 25 -12.07 12.37 -6.21
N VAL A 26 -12.89 11.36 -6.46
CA VAL A 26 -13.70 10.66 -5.44
C VAL A 26 -13.85 9.22 -5.91
N ALA A 27 -13.37 8.28 -5.11
CA ALA A 27 -13.50 6.85 -5.37
C ALA A 27 -13.55 6.08 -4.04
N GLU A 28 -14.01 4.83 -4.12
CA GLU A 28 -13.99 3.90 -3.00
C GLU A 28 -12.74 3.03 -3.05
N ILE A 29 -12.26 2.62 -1.89
CA ILE A 29 -11.19 1.65 -1.74
C ILE A 29 -11.37 0.83 -0.47
N THR A 30 -10.97 -0.42 -0.57
CA THR A 30 -10.94 -1.37 0.53
C THR A 30 -9.57 -1.35 1.20
N LEU A 31 -9.51 -1.10 2.51
CA LEU A 31 -8.26 -1.15 3.28
C LEU A 31 -8.19 -2.43 4.13
N PRO A 32 -7.12 -3.24 3.98
CA PRO A 32 -6.90 -4.39 4.85
C PRO A 32 -6.41 -3.94 6.22
N THR A 33 -7.29 -3.98 7.22
CA THR A 33 -6.96 -3.61 8.61
C THR A 33 -6.76 -4.81 9.54
N ALA A 34 -6.76 -6.02 8.95
CA ALA A 34 -6.47 -7.29 9.61
C ALA A 34 -5.77 -8.25 8.64
N ALA A 35 -5.34 -9.42 9.14
CA ALA A 35 -4.83 -10.49 8.30
C ALA A 35 -5.93 -11.01 7.37
N VAL A 36 -5.58 -11.33 6.11
CA VAL A 36 -6.55 -11.73 5.08
C VAL A 36 -6.30 -13.18 4.68
N ALA A 37 -7.25 -14.07 4.98
CA ALA A 37 -7.21 -15.45 4.52
C ALA A 37 -7.49 -15.55 3.01
N GLU A 38 -6.96 -16.58 2.37
CA GLU A 38 -7.27 -16.87 0.97
C GLU A 38 -8.76 -17.18 0.80
N GLY A 39 -9.38 -16.61 -0.24
CA GLY A 39 -10.80 -16.78 -0.53
C GLY A 39 -11.74 -16.12 0.48
N ALA A 40 -11.23 -15.39 1.48
CA ALA A 40 -12.06 -14.64 2.40
C ALA A 40 -12.85 -13.57 1.65
N ALA A 41 -14.18 -13.58 1.83
CA ALA A 41 -14.99 -12.41 1.53
C ALA A 41 -14.49 -11.25 2.38
N SER A 42 -14.55 -10.02 1.87
CA SER A 42 -13.95 -8.82 2.45
C SER A 42 -14.62 -8.34 3.75
N GLU A 43 -15.13 -9.25 4.58
CA GLU A 43 -15.93 -8.94 5.78
C GLU A 43 -15.12 -8.24 6.88
N ASP A 44 -13.78 -8.33 6.82
CA ASP A 44 -12.85 -7.57 7.68
C ASP A 44 -12.21 -6.35 6.98
N ALA A 45 -12.75 -5.95 5.82
CA ALA A 45 -12.11 -4.96 4.98
C ALA A 45 -12.79 -3.60 5.10
N HIS A 46 -12.00 -2.60 5.51
CA HIS A 46 -12.50 -1.28 5.84
C HIS A 46 -12.71 -0.47 4.56
N ARG A 47 -13.96 -0.34 4.12
CA ARG A 47 -14.33 0.41 2.91
C ARG A 47 -14.39 1.89 3.23
N ILE A 48 -13.65 2.68 2.46
CA ILE A 48 -13.63 4.13 2.60
C ILE A 48 -13.77 4.81 1.24
N GLN A 49 -14.31 6.02 1.25
CA GLN A 49 -14.40 6.90 0.08
C GLN A 49 -13.55 8.15 0.27
N GLY A 50 -12.83 8.58 -0.75
CA GLY A 50 -12.09 9.84 -0.74
C GLY A 50 -11.37 10.15 -2.05
N GLN A 51 -10.50 11.16 -2.02
CA GLN A 51 -9.53 11.40 -3.10
C GLN A 51 -8.42 10.37 -3.01
N ILE A 52 -8.20 9.58 -4.05
CA ILE A 52 -7.22 8.48 -4.02
C ILE A 52 -6.03 8.79 -4.92
N ASN A 53 -4.83 8.74 -4.36
CA ASN A 53 -3.58 8.77 -5.10
C ASN A 53 -2.92 7.38 -5.03
N HIS A 54 -2.87 6.69 -6.17
CA HIS A 54 -2.16 5.44 -6.34
C HIS A 54 -0.77 5.70 -6.91
N LEU A 55 0.24 5.11 -6.28
CA LEU A 55 1.62 5.12 -6.71
C LEU A 55 2.14 3.69 -6.69
N ASP A 56 2.92 3.34 -7.71
CA ASP A 56 3.65 2.08 -7.71
C ASP A 56 5.12 2.33 -8.04
N TYR A 57 5.99 1.89 -7.13
CA TYR A 57 7.41 2.08 -7.18
C TYR A 57 8.14 0.79 -7.47
N VAL A 58 9.23 0.90 -8.23
CA VAL A 58 10.20 -0.17 -8.41
C VAL A 58 11.58 0.28 -7.92
N VAL A 59 12.23 -0.58 -7.14
CA VAL A 59 13.60 -0.37 -6.64
C VAL A 59 14.51 -1.47 -7.16
N ARG A 60 15.67 -1.10 -7.68
CA ARG A 60 16.70 -2.03 -8.19
C ARG A 60 18.09 -1.56 -7.70
N PRO A 61 18.92 -2.44 -7.12
CA PRO A 61 18.65 -3.86 -6.81
C PRO A 61 17.56 -4.03 -5.73
N ALA A 62 17.12 -5.26 -5.51
CA ALA A 62 16.16 -5.58 -4.46
C ALA A 62 16.68 -5.17 -3.07
N LEU A 63 15.86 -4.45 -2.31
CA LEU A 63 16.11 -4.08 -0.92
C LEU A 63 15.52 -5.12 0.04
N ALA A 64 16.07 -5.21 1.26
CA ALA A 64 15.48 -6.05 2.30
C ALA A 64 14.09 -5.49 2.71
N PRO A 65 13.08 -6.34 2.96
CA PRO A 65 11.75 -5.86 3.33
C PRO A 65 11.74 -4.98 4.58
N ILE A 66 12.62 -5.27 5.55
CA ILE A 66 12.74 -4.47 6.78
C ILE A 66 13.24 -3.05 6.52
N ASP A 67 14.16 -2.85 5.58
CA ASP A 67 14.69 -1.51 5.27
C ASP A 67 13.61 -0.66 4.60
N MET A 68 12.82 -1.26 3.70
CA MET A 68 11.66 -0.61 3.10
C MET A 68 10.62 -0.21 4.14
N ALA A 69 10.30 -1.12 5.06
CA ALA A 69 9.32 -0.83 6.11
C ALA A 69 9.81 0.27 7.06
N ARG A 70 11.06 0.23 7.52
CA ARG A 70 11.61 1.29 8.39
C ARG A 70 11.53 2.66 7.76
N HIS A 71 11.92 2.80 6.49
CA HIS A 71 11.80 4.05 5.74
C HIS A 71 10.38 4.64 5.80
N TYR A 72 9.37 3.81 5.52
CA TYR A 72 8.00 4.28 5.52
C TYR A 72 7.40 4.43 6.92
N GLU A 73 7.76 3.58 7.88
CA GLU A 73 7.39 3.72 9.30
C GLU A 73 7.90 5.05 9.86
N ASP A 74 9.15 5.42 9.55
CA ASP A 74 9.73 6.70 9.94
C ASP A 74 9.02 7.89 9.27
N ALA A 75 8.79 7.82 7.95
CA ALA A 75 8.06 8.86 7.22
C ALA A 75 6.64 9.06 7.77
N LEU A 76 5.92 7.96 8.05
CA LEU A 76 4.59 8.00 8.66
C LEU A 76 4.63 8.62 10.07
N ARG A 77 5.57 8.18 10.91
CA ARG A 77 5.75 8.70 12.27
C ARG A 77 6.05 10.21 12.27
N GLU A 78 6.98 10.65 11.42
CA GLU A 78 7.36 12.06 11.28
C GLU A 78 6.23 12.89 10.67
N GLY A 79 5.44 12.28 9.78
CA GLY A 79 4.24 12.86 9.23
C GLY A 79 3.07 12.95 10.21
N GLY A 80 3.19 12.38 11.42
CA GLY A 80 2.13 12.37 12.45
C GLY A 80 1.01 11.38 12.17
N TYR A 81 1.28 10.30 11.44
CA TYR A 81 0.35 9.21 11.21
C TYR A 81 0.41 8.19 12.35
N GLU A 82 -0.75 7.64 12.68
CA GLU A 82 -0.90 6.49 13.58
C GLU A 82 -1.03 5.21 12.75
N THR A 83 -0.29 4.17 13.13
CA THR A 83 -0.42 2.85 12.50
C THR A 83 -1.71 2.17 12.95
N VAL A 84 -2.59 1.86 12.00
CA VAL A 84 -3.85 1.13 12.24
C VAL A 84 -3.64 -0.37 12.12
N PHE A 85 -2.85 -0.80 11.13
CA PHE A 85 -2.52 -2.20 10.93
C PHE A 85 -1.11 -2.32 10.34
N ALA A 86 -0.36 -3.34 10.77
CA ALA A 86 0.91 -3.69 10.16
C ALA A 86 1.14 -5.20 10.27
N CYS A 87 1.71 -5.78 9.22
CA CYS A 87 2.02 -7.21 9.19
C CYS A 87 3.30 -7.49 8.38
N THR A 88 3.91 -8.65 8.63
CA THR A 88 5.10 -9.13 7.93
C THR A 88 4.95 -10.61 7.60
N GLY A 89 5.19 -10.96 6.35
CA GLY A 89 5.07 -12.32 5.86
C GLY A 89 3.63 -12.86 5.85
N ILE A 90 3.43 -13.96 5.14
CA ILE A 90 2.15 -14.64 4.98
C ILE A 90 1.60 -15.09 6.33
N ALA A 91 2.46 -15.51 7.26
CA ALA A 91 2.04 -15.96 8.59
C ALA A 91 1.32 -14.88 9.42
N ARG A 92 1.58 -13.59 9.17
CA ARG A 92 0.92 -12.47 9.88
C ARG A 92 -0.01 -11.64 8.99
N CYS A 93 0.27 -11.57 7.69
CA CYS A 93 -0.58 -10.88 6.75
C CYS A 93 -1.75 -11.74 6.25
N GLY A 94 -1.64 -13.06 6.35
CA GLY A 94 -2.55 -14.00 5.70
C GLY A 94 -2.22 -14.20 4.22
N SER A 95 -2.55 -15.39 3.69
CA SER A 95 -2.25 -15.78 2.30
C SER A 95 -3.04 -14.99 1.25
N GLY A 96 -4.18 -14.40 1.62
CA GLY A 96 -5.03 -13.61 0.73
C GLY A 96 -4.61 -12.14 0.60
N MET A 97 -3.69 -11.64 1.42
CA MET A 97 -3.35 -10.21 1.48
C MET A 97 -2.92 -9.61 0.13
N SER A 98 -1.93 -10.22 -0.54
CA SER A 98 -1.44 -9.72 -1.83
C SER A 98 -2.50 -9.86 -2.93
N ALA A 99 -3.36 -10.88 -2.86
CA ALA A 99 -4.44 -11.07 -3.83
C ALA A 99 -5.52 -9.99 -3.67
N LEU A 100 -5.92 -9.68 -2.42
CA LEU A 100 -6.81 -8.56 -2.14
C LEU A 100 -6.22 -7.25 -2.67
N ILE A 101 -4.98 -6.94 -2.34
CA ILE A 101 -4.38 -5.64 -2.67
C ILE A 101 -4.18 -5.49 -4.19
N LEU A 102 -3.68 -6.52 -4.87
CA LEU A 102 -3.18 -6.38 -6.24
C LEU A 102 -4.17 -6.87 -7.31
N LEU A 103 -5.10 -7.78 -6.96
CA LEU A 103 -5.92 -8.50 -7.95
C LEU A 103 -7.42 -8.27 -7.79
N SER A 104 -7.90 -7.73 -6.66
CA SER A 104 -9.35 -7.59 -6.41
C SER A 104 -10.02 -6.44 -7.16
N ASP A 105 -9.25 -5.49 -7.71
CA ASP A 105 -9.73 -4.19 -8.24
C ASP A 105 -10.38 -3.26 -7.19
N THR A 106 -10.54 -3.72 -5.95
CA THR A 106 -11.09 -2.91 -4.84
C THR A 106 -10.01 -2.14 -4.06
N VAL A 107 -8.74 -2.41 -4.35
CA VAL A 107 -7.59 -1.80 -3.66
C VAL A 107 -6.67 -1.10 -4.66
N ALA A 108 -5.85 -1.86 -5.39
CA ALA A 108 -5.15 -1.36 -6.56
C ALA A 108 -6.04 -1.51 -7.80
N PRO A 109 -6.09 -0.51 -8.69
CA PRO A 109 -6.82 -0.65 -9.94
C PRO A 109 -6.28 -1.82 -10.78
N ALA A 110 -7.15 -2.51 -11.51
CA ALA A 110 -6.79 -3.65 -12.34
C ALA A 110 -5.64 -3.32 -13.31
N GLY A 111 -4.60 -4.16 -13.31
CA GLY A 111 -3.41 -3.97 -14.13
C GLY A 111 -2.55 -2.76 -13.75
N PHE A 112 -2.87 -2.07 -12.65
CA PHE A 112 -2.08 -0.94 -12.17
C PHE A 112 -0.77 -1.43 -11.60
N ALA A 113 -0.74 -1.97 -10.37
CA ALA A 113 0.49 -2.29 -9.65
C ALA A 113 1.20 -3.54 -10.17
N ASP A 114 2.53 -3.52 -10.21
CA ASP A 114 3.30 -4.75 -10.40
C ASP A 114 3.18 -5.63 -9.14
N GLY A 115 3.22 -6.96 -9.31
CA GLY A 115 3.05 -7.91 -8.21
C GLY A 115 4.15 -8.95 -8.12
N VAL A 116 4.59 -9.23 -6.89
CA VAL A 116 5.37 -10.42 -6.55
C VAL A 116 4.65 -11.11 -5.38
N PHE A 117 4.31 -12.39 -5.56
CA PHE A 117 3.58 -13.17 -4.56
C PHE A 117 4.56 -14.14 -3.88
N ASN A 118 5.00 -13.77 -2.68
CA ASN A 118 5.89 -14.57 -1.84
C ASN A 118 5.77 -14.14 -0.37
N ASP A 119 6.53 -14.80 0.50
CA ASP A 119 6.57 -14.51 1.95
C ASP A 119 7.41 -13.26 2.32
N GLN A 120 8.09 -12.65 1.35
CA GLN A 120 8.88 -11.43 1.56
C GLN A 120 8.03 -10.18 1.39
N LEU A 121 6.87 -10.15 2.07
CA LEU A 121 5.94 -9.03 2.07
C LEU A 121 5.88 -8.30 3.41
N ARG A 122 5.55 -7.02 3.33
CA ARG A 122 5.12 -6.19 4.46
C ARG A 122 3.95 -5.32 4.04
N VAL A 123 3.02 -5.11 4.96
CA VAL A 123 1.89 -4.19 4.77
C VAL A 123 1.82 -3.24 5.94
N ILE A 124 1.56 -1.98 5.65
CA ILE A 124 1.29 -0.93 6.65
C ILE A 124 0.03 -0.19 6.22
N VAL A 125 -0.92 -0.06 7.14
CA VAL A 125 -2.06 0.85 7.04
C VAL A 125 -1.95 1.87 8.16
N ALA A 126 -2.00 3.14 7.81
CA ALA A 126 -1.84 4.24 8.76
C ALA A 126 -2.82 5.38 8.48
N ARG A 127 -3.10 6.18 9.50
CA ARG A 127 -4.10 7.27 9.44
C ARG A 127 -3.60 8.52 10.13
N LYS A 128 -3.94 9.68 9.55
CA LYS A 128 -3.79 11.02 10.16
C LYS A 128 -5.05 11.83 9.87
N GLY A 129 -5.88 12.08 10.88
CA GLY A 129 -7.17 12.75 10.70
C GLY A 129 -8.06 12.00 9.69
N SER A 130 -8.39 12.63 8.57
CA SER A 130 -9.14 12.02 7.46
C SER A 130 -8.24 11.52 6.32
N THR A 131 -6.92 11.41 6.52
CA THR A 131 -6.00 10.87 5.51
C THR A 131 -5.60 9.45 5.89
N TRP A 132 -5.78 8.50 4.99
CA TRP A 132 -5.35 7.11 5.14
C TRP A 132 -4.24 6.78 4.15
N VAL A 133 -3.38 5.87 4.56
CA VAL A 133 -2.25 5.36 3.77
C VAL A 133 -2.27 3.84 3.82
N LEU A 134 -2.14 3.21 2.66
CA LEU A 134 -1.82 1.79 2.51
C LEU A 134 -0.48 1.67 1.79
N LEU A 135 0.42 0.86 2.34
CA LEU A 135 1.67 0.46 1.73
C LEU A 135 1.72 -1.06 1.64
N HIS A 136 1.98 -1.59 0.44
CA HIS A 136 2.27 -3.00 0.21
C HIS A 136 3.67 -3.10 -0.40
N MET A 137 4.58 -3.73 0.33
CA MET A 137 5.99 -3.83 -0.03
C MET A 137 6.33 -5.30 -0.24
N THR A 138 6.92 -5.61 -1.39
CA THR A 138 7.36 -6.98 -1.70
C THR A 138 8.78 -6.98 -2.24
N ARG A 139 9.54 -8.01 -1.88
CA ARG A 139 10.88 -8.25 -2.44
C ARG A 139 10.82 -9.39 -3.44
N GLY A 140 11.15 -9.11 -4.70
CA GLY A 140 11.46 -10.10 -5.71
C GLY A 140 12.95 -10.44 -5.76
N PRO A 141 13.36 -11.33 -6.69
CA PRO A 141 14.76 -11.75 -6.81
C PRO A 141 15.69 -10.62 -7.27
N ASP A 142 15.22 -9.74 -8.15
CA ASP A 142 16.01 -8.69 -8.82
C ASP A 142 15.58 -7.25 -8.47
N ARG A 143 14.40 -7.10 -7.85
CA ARG A 143 13.79 -5.80 -7.54
C ARG A 143 12.89 -5.90 -6.31
N SER A 144 12.63 -4.76 -5.70
CA SER A 144 11.54 -4.60 -4.75
C SER A 144 10.45 -3.72 -5.34
N LEU A 145 9.22 -3.97 -4.92
CA LEU A 145 8.02 -3.25 -5.36
C LEU A 145 7.34 -2.63 -4.15
N VAL A 146 6.87 -1.40 -4.30
CA VAL A 146 6.07 -0.72 -3.29
C VAL A 146 4.84 -0.14 -3.96
N TYR A 147 3.69 -0.73 -3.67
CA TYR A 147 2.41 -0.12 -3.97
C TYR A 147 1.99 0.79 -2.80
N GLN A 148 1.58 2.01 -3.13
CA GLN A 148 1.09 3.02 -2.19
C GLN A 148 -0.29 3.50 -2.65
N ALA A 149 -1.25 3.51 -1.73
CA ALA A 149 -2.50 4.25 -1.87
C ALA A 149 -2.60 5.28 -0.75
N VAL A 150 -2.82 6.54 -1.10
CA VAL A 150 -3.14 7.61 -0.14
C VAL A 150 -4.55 8.09 -0.41
N ILE A 151 -5.38 8.11 0.63
CA ILE A 151 -6.78 8.51 0.57
C ILE A 151 -6.94 9.77 1.40
N GLU A 152 -7.25 10.89 0.76
CA GLU A 152 -7.48 12.18 1.42
C GLU A 152 -8.97 12.48 1.54
N GLY A 153 -9.36 13.11 2.66
CA GLY A 153 -10.76 13.42 2.95
C GLY A 153 -11.64 12.17 3.10
N ALA A 154 -11.04 11.08 3.61
CA ALA A 154 -11.68 9.79 3.74
C ALA A 154 -12.93 9.84 4.61
N ARG A 155 -13.97 9.14 4.17
CA ARG A 155 -15.18 8.83 4.94
C ARG A 155 -15.39 7.33 4.91
N GLU A 156 -15.71 6.78 6.08
CA GLU A 156 -16.06 5.38 6.23
C GLU A 156 -17.43 5.14 5.56
N LEU A 157 -17.56 4.00 4.90
CA LEU A 157 -18.80 3.58 4.27
C LEU A 157 -19.42 2.46 5.12
N ASP A 158 -20.68 2.66 5.52
CA ASP A 158 -21.49 1.66 6.23
C ASP A 158 -21.83 0.46 5.34
#